data_AF-A0A8S4AMK5-F1
#
_entry.id   AF-A0A8S4AMK5-F1
#
_cell.length_a   1.000
_cell.length_b   1.000
_cell.length_c   1.000
_cell.angle_alpha   90.00
_cell.angle_beta   90.00
_cell.angle_gamma   90.00
#
_symmetry.space_group_name_H-M   'P 1'
#
loop_
_entity.id
_entity.type
_entity.pdbx_description
1 polymer ?
#
loop_
_entity_poly.entity_id
_entity_poly.type
_entity_poly.pdbx_seq_one_letter_code
_entity_poly.pdbx_strand_id
1 'polypeptide(L)'
;VIERYVSGGMCGYDREGSPVWYDVIGPLDPKGLLMSASKQDFLRAKVRHTELLRRECHKQSEKLGKNIESITLIYDCEGLGLKHIWKPAVEAYGEEELRRHISPQQLPVAYGGALTDPDGDPRCRTKINYGGTVPRSYYVQESVKVQYDSSVTVSRGSSVQLEYQVTAAGSLLRLFLQ
;
A
#
# COMPACT_ATOMS: atom_id res chain seq x y z
N VAL A 1 -2.47 -11.21 -12.38
CA VAL A 1 -2.28 -11.19 -10.91
C VAL A 1 -2.22 -9.77 -10.38
N ILE A 2 -1.29 -8.94 -10.87
CA ILE A 2 -1.10 -7.56 -10.40
C ILE A 2 -2.41 -6.75 -10.37
N GLU A 3 -3.14 -6.66 -11.49
CA GLU A 3 -4.40 -5.88 -11.56
C GLU A 3 -5.49 -6.35 -10.59
N ARG A 4 -5.44 -7.63 -10.16
CA ARG A 4 -6.46 -8.23 -9.29
C ARG A 4 -6.10 -8.20 -7.81
N TYR A 5 -4.81 -8.28 -7.47
CA TYR A 5 -4.36 -8.51 -6.09
C TYR A 5 -3.38 -7.45 -5.57
N VAL A 6 -2.84 -6.57 -6.42
CA VAL A 6 -2.15 -5.37 -5.93
C VAL A 6 -3.23 -4.38 -5.50
N SER A 7 -3.20 -4.04 -4.22
CA SER A 7 -4.11 -3.08 -3.64
C SER A 7 -3.83 -1.65 -4.10
N GLY A 8 -4.84 -0.81 -3.95
CA GLY A 8 -4.82 0.59 -4.28
C GLY A 8 -5.62 0.95 -5.52
N GLY A 9 -5.71 2.24 -5.78
CA GLY A 9 -6.47 2.79 -6.89
C GLY A 9 -6.70 4.30 -6.74
N MET A 10 -7.15 4.94 -7.82
CA MET A 10 -7.45 6.36 -7.84
C MET A 10 -8.93 6.58 -7.51
N CYS A 11 -9.23 7.43 -6.53
CA CYS A 11 -10.61 7.75 -6.15
C CYS A 11 -10.77 9.19 -5.66
N GLY A 12 -11.45 10.02 -6.45
CA GLY A 12 -11.72 11.41 -6.09
C GLY A 12 -10.53 12.35 -6.29
N TYR A 13 -10.75 13.60 -5.90
CA TYR A 13 -9.78 14.69 -5.98
C TYR A 13 -9.75 15.45 -4.65
N ASP A 14 -8.59 15.98 -4.29
CA ASP A 14 -8.49 16.88 -3.15
C ASP A 14 -9.11 18.25 -3.45
N ARG A 15 -9.08 19.15 -2.45
CA ARG A 15 -9.66 20.49 -2.56
C ARG A 15 -8.96 21.36 -3.61
N GLU A 16 -7.72 21.04 -3.98
CA GLU A 16 -7.00 21.73 -5.05
C GLU A 16 -7.29 21.11 -6.42
N GLY A 17 -8.02 20.00 -6.47
CA GLY A 17 -8.37 19.31 -7.71
C GLY A 17 -7.33 18.27 -8.13
N SER A 18 -6.33 17.99 -7.29
CA SER A 18 -5.34 16.97 -7.57
C SER A 18 -5.90 15.58 -7.32
N PRO A 19 -5.63 14.60 -8.20
CA PRO A 19 -6.15 13.24 -8.05
C PRO A 19 -5.66 12.58 -6.77
N VAL A 20 -6.54 11.83 -6.10
CA VAL A 20 -6.22 11.09 -4.87
C VAL A 20 -6.00 9.61 -5.20
N TRP A 21 -4.85 9.08 -4.79
CA TRP A 21 -4.49 7.67 -4.93
C TRP A 21 -4.38 7.00 -3.56
N TYR A 22 -5.02 5.84 -3.41
CA TYR A 22 -5.02 5.03 -2.19
C TYR A 22 -4.07 3.86 -2.36
N ASP A 23 -3.26 3.57 -1.35
CA ASP A 23 -2.45 2.34 -1.26
C ASP A 23 -2.84 1.62 0.04
N VAL A 24 -3.50 0.45 -0.08
CA VAL A 24 -4.09 -0.27 1.06
C VAL A 24 -3.17 -1.40 1.49
N ILE A 25 -2.45 -1.22 2.60
CA ILE A 25 -1.30 -2.07 2.93
C ILE A 25 -1.72 -3.36 3.65
N GLY A 26 -2.65 -3.28 4.62
CA GLY A 26 -3.04 -4.41 5.47
C GLY A 26 -3.35 -5.72 4.73
N PRO A 27 -4.23 -5.73 3.72
CA PRO A 27 -4.64 -6.93 3.00
C PRO A 27 -3.71 -7.34 1.85
N LEU A 28 -2.57 -6.66 1.67
CA LEU A 28 -1.60 -7.01 0.65
C LEU A 28 -0.99 -8.39 0.99
N ASP A 29 -0.77 -9.23 -0.03
CA ASP A 29 -0.05 -10.50 0.08
C ASP A 29 1.32 -10.41 -0.62
N PRO A 30 2.36 -9.85 0.03
CA PRO A 30 3.67 -9.67 -0.60
C PRO A 30 4.27 -10.99 -1.09
N LYS A 31 4.07 -12.09 -0.35
CA LYS A 31 4.61 -13.39 -0.72
C LYS A 31 3.90 -13.89 -1.97
N GLY A 32 2.57 -13.99 -1.97
CA GLY A 32 1.83 -14.47 -3.11
C GLY A 32 2.08 -13.64 -4.37
N LEU A 33 2.20 -12.32 -4.23
CA LEU A 33 2.56 -11.41 -5.31
C LEU A 33 3.96 -11.69 -5.88
N LEU A 34 4.99 -11.79 -5.03
CA LEU A 34 6.37 -12.08 -5.47
C LEU A 34 6.54 -13.48 -6.07
N MET A 35 5.74 -14.45 -5.63
CA MET A 35 5.72 -15.80 -6.21
C MET A 35 5.00 -15.88 -7.56
N SER A 36 4.17 -14.88 -7.88
CA SER A 36 3.25 -14.90 -9.03
C SER A 36 3.59 -13.89 -10.13
N ALA A 37 4.48 -12.93 -9.87
CA ALA A 37 4.91 -11.93 -10.85
C ALA A 37 6.34 -11.47 -10.58
N SER A 38 7.02 -10.97 -11.62
CA SER A 38 8.39 -10.49 -11.49
C SER A 38 8.45 -9.09 -10.87
N LYS A 39 9.58 -8.73 -10.26
CA LYS A 39 9.84 -7.35 -9.78
C LYS A 39 9.64 -6.31 -10.90
N GLN A 40 10.02 -6.67 -12.14
CA GLN A 40 9.87 -5.78 -13.29
C GLN A 40 8.41 -5.52 -13.64
N ASP A 41 7.52 -6.49 -13.46
CA ASP A 41 6.09 -6.32 -13.71
C ASP A 41 5.46 -5.35 -12.70
N PHE A 42 5.88 -5.40 -11.44
CA PHE A 42 5.46 -4.43 -10.42
C PHE A 42 5.94 -3.01 -10.76
N LEU A 43 7.19 -2.87 -11.21
CA LEU A 43 7.73 -1.57 -11.64
C LEU A 43 6.94 -1.02 -12.84
N ARG A 44 6.68 -1.84 -13.86
CA ARG A 44 5.86 -1.45 -15.02
C ARG A 44 4.44 -1.05 -14.62
N ALA A 45 3.84 -1.77 -13.68
CA ALA A 45 2.51 -1.44 -13.17
C ALA A 45 2.50 -0.08 -12.45
N LYS A 46 3.49 0.20 -11.60
CA LYS A 46 3.62 1.51 -10.94
C LYS A 46 3.86 2.62 -11.96
N VAL A 47 4.70 2.42 -12.98
CA VAL A 47 4.87 3.38 -14.09
C VAL A 47 3.53 3.64 -14.79
N ARG A 48 2.76 2.60 -15.10
CA ARG A 48 1.43 2.75 -15.68
C ARG A 48 0.50 3.58 -14.79
N HIS A 49 0.51 3.37 -13.47
CA HIS A 49 -0.30 4.16 -12.54
C HIS A 49 0.12 5.64 -12.56
N THR A 50 1.41 5.93 -12.58
CA THR A 50 1.92 7.31 -12.69
C THR A 50 1.45 7.98 -13.98
N GLU A 51 1.48 7.28 -15.12
CA GLU A 51 1.00 7.81 -16.39
C GLU A 51 -0.52 8.07 -16.38
N LEU A 52 -1.30 7.20 -15.74
CA LEU A 52 -2.74 7.40 -15.57
C LEU A 52 -3.04 8.63 -14.70
N LEU A 53 -2.34 8.76 -13.58
CA LEU A 53 -2.47 9.93 -12.69
C LEU A 53 -2.07 11.22 -13.40
N ARG A 54 -0.97 11.21 -14.15
CA ARG A 54 -0.55 12.37 -14.95
C ARG A 54 -1.60 12.80 -15.97
N ARG A 55 -2.20 11.84 -16.69
CA ARG A 55 -3.31 12.12 -17.61
C ARG A 55 -4.50 12.71 -16.88
N GLU A 56 -4.78 12.23 -15.68
CA GLU A 56 -5.88 12.74 -14.87
C GLU A 56 -5.61 14.18 -14.38
N CYS A 57 -4.39 14.48 -13.96
CA CYS A 57 -3.96 15.85 -13.66
C CYS A 57 -4.16 16.78 -14.87
N HIS A 58 -3.84 16.32 -16.08
CA HIS A 58 -4.07 17.10 -17.30
C HIS A 58 -5.56 17.41 -17.53
N LYS A 59 -6.44 16.41 -17.43
CA LYS A 59 -7.90 16.62 -17.54
C LYS A 59 -8.43 17.57 -16.46
N GLN A 60 -7.95 17.42 -15.24
CA GLN A 60 -8.33 18.31 -14.14
C GLN A 60 -7.84 19.74 -14.39
N SER A 61 -6.70 19.90 -15.04
CA SER A 61 -6.17 21.21 -15.41
C SER A 61 -7.09 21.92 -16.41
N GLU A 62 -7.51 21.21 -17.46
CA GLU A 62 -8.46 21.72 -18.46
C GLU A 62 -9.80 22.07 -17.82
N LYS A 63 -10.33 21.19 -16.98
CA LYS A 63 -11.62 21.35 -16.31
C LYS A 63 -11.66 22.54 -15.36
N LEU A 64 -10.57 22.80 -14.64
CA LEU A 64 -10.50 23.82 -13.60
C LEU A 64 -9.86 25.13 -14.09
N GLY A 65 -9.31 25.16 -15.31
CA GLY A 65 -8.62 26.34 -15.85
C GLY A 65 -7.35 26.71 -15.09
N LYS A 66 -6.72 25.76 -14.39
CA LYS A 66 -5.46 25.95 -13.64
C LYS A 66 -4.53 24.76 -13.82
N ASN A 67 -3.22 24.96 -13.71
CA ASN A 67 -2.27 23.85 -13.83
C ASN A 67 -2.34 22.93 -12.60
N ILE A 68 -2.71 21.67 -12.81
CA ILE A 68 -2.67 20.59 -11.83
C ILE A 68 -1.54 19.65 -12.21
N GLU A 69 -0.57 19.49 -11.32
CA GLU A 69 0.58 18.60 -11.49
C GLU A 69 0.87 17.74 -10.26
N SER A 70 0.26 18.09 -9.11
CA SER A 70 0.38 17.33 -7.87
C SER A 70 -0.60 16.16 -7.84
N ILE A 71 -0.30 15.20 -6.98
CA ILE A 71 -1.15 14.05 -6.63
C ILE A 71 -1.18 13.92 -5.12
N THR A 72 -2.31 13.50 -4.56
CA THR A 72 -2.45 13.23 -3.13
C THR A 72 -2.43 11.72 -2.90
N LEU A 73 -1.55 11.26 -2.01
CA LEU A 73 -1.39 9.83 -1.71
C LEU A 73 -1.91 9.54 -0.29
N ILE A 74 -2.83 8.59 -0.18
CA ILE A 74 -3.33 8.07 1.09
C ILE A 74 -2.79 6.66 1.28
N TYR A 75 -2.02 6.47 2.34
CA TYR A 75 -1.53 5.17 2.77
C TYR A 75 -2.41 4.64 3.90
N ASP A 76 -3.22 3.64 3.59
CA ASP A 76 -4.01 2.94 4.58
C ASP A 76 -3.16 1.83 5.21
N CYS A 77 -2.65 2.16 6.39
CA CYS A 77 -1.80 1.30 7.20
C CYS A 77 -2.59 0.47 8.22
N GLU A 78 -3.93 0.39 8.12
CA GLU A 78 -4.71 -0.49 8.99
C GLU A 78 -4.22 -1.95 8.82
N GLY A 79 -4.00 -2.66 9.93
CA GLY A 79 -3.45 -4.02 9.91
C GLY A 79 -1.92 -4.09 9.88
N LEU A 80 -1.21 -2.95 9.79
CA LEU A 80 0.24 -2.91 10.02
C LEU A 80 0.50 -3.08 11.54
N GLY A 81 1.36 -4.03 11.90
CA GLY A 81 1.60 -4.47 13.29
C GLY A 81 2.14 -3.38 14.21
N LEU A 82 1.24 -2.55 14.76
CA LEU A 82 1.56 -1.41 15.62
C LEU A 82 0.86 -1.59 16.96
N LYS A 83 1.58 -2.23 17.89
CA LYS A 83 1.17 -2.52 19.28
C LYS A 83 0.88 -1.29 20.18
N HIS A 84 0.78 -0.09 19.61
CA HIS A 84 0.52 1.17 20.33
C HIS A 84 -0.53 2.07 19.67
N ILE A 85 -1.23 1.59 18.63
CA ILE A 85 -2.28 2.37 17.97
C ILE A 85 -3.63 2.03 18.61
N TRP A 86 -4.17 2.93 19.42
CA TRP A 86 -5.56 2.86 19.83
C TRP A 86 -6.44 3.22 18.62
N LYS A 87 -7.06 2.20 18.03
CA LYS A 87 -7.82 2.28 16.78
C LYS A 87 -8.84 3.44 16.72
N PRO A 88 -9.68 3.68 17.75
CA PRO A 88 -10.65 4.77 17.71
C PRO A 88 -10.03 6.17 17.62
N ALA A 89 -8.86 6.42 18.25
CA ALA A 89 -8.19 7.71 18.09
C ALA A 89 -7.61 7.87 16.69
N VAL A 90 -7.00 6.84 16.13
CA VAL A 90 -6.44 6.93 14.77
C VAL A 90 -7.53 7.13 13.72
N GLU A 91 -8.68 6.50 13.90
CA GLU A 91 -9.86 6.74 13.06
C GLU A 91 -10.35 8.19 13.24
N ALA A 92 -10.61 8.66 14.47
CA ALA A 92 -11.14 9.99 14.71
C ALA A 92 -10.20 11.12 14.21
N TYR A 93 -8.92 11.07 14.58
CA TYR A 93 -7.94 12.07 14.12
C TYR A 93 -7.62 11.92 12.63
N GLY A 94 -7.60 10.69 12.12
CA GLY A 94 -7.34 10.42 10.70
C GLY A 94 -8.44 10.98 9.80
N GLU A 95 -9.70 10.72 10.12
CA GLU A 95 -10.84 11.24 9.35
C GLU A 95 -10.89 12.77 9.33
N GLU A 96 -10.66 13.42 10.48
CA GLU A 96 -10.64 14.88 10.57
C GLU A 96 -9.53 15.50 9.71
N GLU A 97 -8.32 14.94 9.76
CA GLU A 97 -7.19 15.44 8.96
C GLU A 97 -7.41 15.22 7.44
N LEU A 98 -7.98 14.08 7.04
CA LEU A 98 -8.31 13.82 5.63
C LEU A 98 -9.37 14.81 5.11
N ARG A 99 -10.40 15.12 5.90
CA ARG A 99 -11.46 16.08 5.53
C ARG A 99 -10.97 17.52 5.37
N ARG A 100 -9.85 17.88 6.01
CA ARG A 100 -9.21 19.20 5.82
C ARG A 100 -8.65 19.35 4.41
N HIS A 101 -8.15 18.26 3.82
CA HIS A 101 -7.49 18.28 2.52
C HIS A 101 -8.42 17.83 1.37
N ILE A 102 -9.38 16.94 1.65
CA ILE A 102 -10.28 16.36 0.65
C ILE A 102 -11.73 16.65 1.06
N SER A 103 -12.57 17.03 0.10
CA SER A 103 -13.99 17.25 0.41
C SER A 103 -14.70 15.92 0.70
N PRO A 104 -15.67 15.87 1.63
CA PRO A 104 -16.37 14.63 1.96
C PRO A 104 -16.99 13.93 0.74
N GLN A 105 -17.46 14.69 -0.26
CA GLN A 105 -18.05 14.14 -1.49
C GLN A 105 -17.02 13.48 -2.41
N GLN A 106 -15.73 13.72 -2.21
CA GLN A 106 -14.63 13.13 -2.97
C GLN A 106 -13.87 12.05 -2.18
N LEU A 107 -14.20 11.86 -0.90
CA LEU A 107 -13.56 10.91 0.00
C LEU A 107 -14.50 9.72 0.25
N PRO A 108 -14.05 8.45 0.11
CA PRO A 108 -14.89 7.30 0.42
C PRO A 108 -15.39 7.32 1.86
N VAL A 109 -16.60 6.79 2.08
CA VAL A 109 -17.20 6.66 3.42
C VAL A 109 -16.28 5.88 4.37
N ALA A 110 -15.59 4.85 3.87
CA ALA A 110 -14.63 4.07 4.66
C ALA A 110 -13.42 4.88 5.18
N TYR A 111 -13.16 6.06 4.62
CA TYR A 111 -12.12 7.00 5.07
C TYR A 111 -12.72 8.26 5.73
N GLY A 112 -13.97 8.16 6.21
CA GLY A 112 -14.68 9.28 6.85
C GLY A 112 -15.31 10.25 5.87
N GLY A 113 -15.46 9.93 4.59
CA GLY A 113 -16.13 10.81 3.64
C GLY A 113 -17.62 10.50 3.45
N ALA A 114 -18.13 10.82 2.26
CA ALA A 114 -19.51 10.60 1.82
C ALA A 114 -19.60 9.91 0.45
N LEU A 115 -18.46 9.63 -0.20
CA LEU A 115 -18.42 8.96 -1.49
C LEU A 115 -18.64 7.45 -1.32
N THR A 116 -19.53 6.90 -2.14
CA THR A 116 -19.79 5.46 -2.25
C THR A 116 -19.75 5.04 -3.72
N ASP A 117 -19.67 3.74 -3.96
CA ASP A 117 -19.98 3.20 -5.29
C ASP A 117 -21.47 3.34 -5.64
N PRO A 118 -21.87 3.15 -6.91
CA PRO A 118 -23.27 3.20 -7.33
C PRO A 118 -24.18 2.18 -6.63
N ASP A 119 -23.61 1.08 -6.13
CA ASP A 119 -24.30 0.05 -5.34
C ASP A 119 -24.33 0.37 -3.84
N GLY A 120 -23.73 1.50 -3.43
CA GLY A 120 -23.63 1.92 -2.03
C GLY A 120 -22.42 1.37 -1.28
N ASP A 121 -21.46 0.69 -1.92
CA ASP A 121 -20.26 0.20 -1.22
C ASP A 121 -19.45 1.39 -0.64
N PRO A 122 -19.29 1.48 0.70
CA PRO A 122 -18.57 2.59 1.33
C PRO A 122 -17.07 2.59 1.05
N ARG A 123 -16.53 1.49 0.52
CA ARG A 123 -15.11 1.33 0.19
C ARG A 123 -14.76 1.69 -1.24
N CYS A 124 -15.74 2.02 -2.08
CA CYS A 124 -15.50 2.34 -3.49
C CYS A 124 -14.67 1.26 -4.23
N ARG A 125 -15.00 -0.02 -4.05
CA ARG A 125 -14.28 -1.17 -4.63
C ARG A 125 -14.23 -1.18 -6.16
N THR A 126 -15.13 -0.45 -6.83
CA THR A 126 -15.04 -0.26 -8.29
C THR A 126 -13.81 0.56 -8.70
N LYS A 127 -13.26 1.36 -7.79
CA LYS A 127 -12.11 2.26 -8.01
C LYS A 127 -10.87 1.86 -7.22
N ILE A 128 -11.04 1.32 -6.02
CA ILE A 128 -9.96 0.97 -5.10
C ILE A 128 -9.90 -0.54 -4.95
N ASN A 129 -8.76 -1.13 -5.32
CA ASN A 129 -8.51 -2.55 -5.07
C ASN A 129 -8.05 -2.76 -3.62
N TYR A 130 -8.67 -3.69 -2.89
CA TYR A 130 -8.32 -4.00 -1.50
C TYR A 130 -7.40 -5.22 -1.38
N GLY A 131 -6.75 -5.64 -2.45
CA GLY A 131 -5.81 -6.76 -2.48
C GLY A 131 -6.46 -8.09 -2.11
N GLY A 132 -5.80 -8.83 -1.22
CA GLY A 132 -6.20 -10.17 -0.81
C GLY A 132 -5.14 -11.23 -1.13
N THR A 133 -5.36 -12.43 -0.58
CA THR A 133 -4.45 -13.56 -0.76
C THR A 133 -4.44 -14.00 -2.22
N VAL A 134 -3.24 -14.13 -2.80
CA VAL A 134 -3.10 -14.62 -4.17
C VAL A 134 -3.30 -16.14 -4.18
N PRO A 135 -4.24 -16.68 -4.98
CA PRO A 135 -4.41 -18.13 -5.07
C PRO A 135 -3.15 -18.81 -5.58
N ARG A 136 -2.80 -19.97 -4.99
CA ARG A 136 -1.60 -20.73 -5.37
C ARG A 136 -1.54 -21.11 -6.86
N SER A 137 -2.67 -21.20 -7.54
CA SER A 137 -2.74 -21.46 -8.99
C SER A 137 -2.07 -20.39 -9.84
N TYR A 138 -1.82 -19.20 -9.30
CA TYR A 138 -1.12 -18.11 -9.99
C TYR A 138 0.40 -18.12 -9.77
N TYR A 139 0.92 -19.00 -8.92
CA TYR A 139 2.34 -19.00 -8.57
C TYR A 139 3.13 -19.56 -9.76
N VAL A 140 4.13 -18.80 -10.20
CA VAL A 140 5.00 -19.16 -11.35
C VAL A 140 6.44 -19.44 -10.91
N GLN A 141 6.72 -19.28 -9.62
CA GLN A 141 8.02 -19.55 -9.00
C GLN A 141 7.82 -20.40 -7.74
N GLU A 142 8.80 -21.24 -7.41
CA GLU A 142 8.77 -22.08 -6.20
C GLU A 142 9.52 -21.45 -5.00
N SER A 143 10.47 -20.56 -5.28
CA SER A 143 11.22 -19.82 -4.25
C SER A 143 11.70 -18.46 -4.75
N VAL A 144 11.76 -17.48 -3.86
CA VAL A 144 12.43 -16.19 -4.10
C VAL A 144 13.91 -16.33 -3.71
N LYS A 145 14.84 -16.00 -4.61
CA LYS A 145 16.27 -15.98 -4.28
C LYS A 145 16.54 -14.85 -3.27
N VAL A 146 16.95 -15.23 -2.08
CA VAL A 146 17.42 -14.31 -1.04
C VAL A 146 18.95 -14.30 -1.06
N GLN A 147 19.55 -13.13 -1.17
CA GLN A 147 20.98 -12.97 -0.93
C GLN A 147 21.20 -12.79 0.57
N TYR A 148 22.07 -13.62 1.13
CA TYR A 148 22.47 -13.55 2.53
C TYR A 148 23.79 -12.79 2.63
N ASP A 149 23.85 -11.82 3.54
CA ASP A 149 25.02 -10.95 3.69
C ASP A 149 26.18 -11.65 4.41
N SER A 150 25.94 -12.76 5.10
CA SER A 150 26.95 -13.45 5.91
C SER A 150 26.73 -14.95 5.91
N SER A 151 27.84 -15.71 5.93
CA SER A 151 27.84 -17.15 6.08
C SER A 151 28.84 -17.55 7.16
N VAL A 152 28.47 -18.52 8.00
CA VAL A 152 29.32 -19.04 9.07
C VAL A 152 29.25 -20.56 9.04
N THR A 153 30.40 -21.23 9.12
CA THR A 153 30.48 -22.69 9.22
C THR A 153 30.52 -23.11 10.68
N VAL A 154 29.60 -23.99 11.08
CA VAL A 154 29.52 -24.51 12.45
C VAL A 154 29.82 -26.01 12.43
N SER A 155 30.85 -26.43 13.18
CA SER A 155 31.24 -27.83 13.30
C SER A 155 30.14 -28.65 14.00
N ARG A 156 30.12 -29.96 13.76
CA ARG A 156 29.16 -30.87 14.39
C ARG A 156 29.27 -30.80 15.92
N GLY A 157 28.16 -30.48 16.59
CA GLY A 157 28.11 -30.32 18.05
C GLY A 157 28.54 -28.93 18.56
N SER A 158 28.93 -28.02 17.67
CA SER A 158 29.23 -26.62 18.00
C SER A 158 27.99 -25.73 17.87
N SER A 159 28.08 -24.50 18.40
CA SER A 159 27.07 -23.45 18.24
C SER A 159 27.73 -22.13 17.86
N VAL A 160 26.96 -21.22 17.27
CA VAL A 160 27.36 -19.83 17.01
C VAL A 160 26.41 -18.90 17.74
N GLN A 161 26.95 -17.91 18.44
CA GLN A 161 26.17 -16.86 19.10
C GLN A 161 26.33 -15.56 18.32
N LEU A 162 25.21 -14.88 18.07
CA LEU A 162 25.17 -13.58 17.43
C LEU A 162 24.76 -12.55 18.48
N GLU A 163 25.66 -11.62 18.80
CA GLU A 163 25.39 -10.54 19.75
C GLU A 163 25.05 -9.25 19.01
N TYR A 164 23.97 -8.59 19.45
CA TYR A 164 23.53 -7.32 18.89
C TYR A 164 23.28 -6.32 20.01
N GLN A 165 23.94 -5.16 19.93
CA GLN A 165 23.61 -4.03 20.81
C GLN A 165 22.41 -3.27 20.24
N VAL A 166 21.26 -3.39 20.89
CA VAL A 166 20.05 -2.64 20.53
C VAL A 166 20.01 -1.35 21.36
N THR A 167 20.43 -0.25 20.75
CA THR A 167 20.53 1.07 21.42
C THR A 167 19.21 1.86 21.42
N ALA A 168 18.25 1.48 20.59
CA ALA A 168 16.97 2.17 20.44
C ALA A 168 15.79 1.29 20.88
N ALA A 169 14.98 1.81 21.80
CA ALA A 169 13.75 1.15 22.22
C ALA A 169 12.76 1.07 21.05
N GLY A 170 12.09 -0.07 20.89
CA GLY A 170 11.12 -0.31 19.81
C GLY A 170 11.70 -0.89 18.52
N SER A 171 13.01 -1.10 18.42
CA SER A 171 13.63 -1.82 17.29
C SER A 171 13.11 -3.26 17.18
N LEU A 172 13.02 -3.75 15.93
CA LEU A 172 12.68 -5.14 15.62
C LEU A 172 13.90 -5.85 15.06
N LEU A 173 14.34 -6.91 15.74
CA LEU A 173 15.37 -7.81 15.23
C LEU A 173 14.70 -8.92 14.40
N ARG A 174 15.08 -9.05 13.14
CA ARG A 174 14.58 -10.10 12.24
C ARG A 174 15.77 -10.86 11.64
N LEU A 175 15.82 -12.16 11.90
CA LEU A 175 16.87 -13.06 11.40
C LEU A 175 16.29 -14.05 10.40
N PHE A 176 16.99 -14.26 9.29
CA PHE A 176 16.69 -15.32 8.32
C PHE A 176 17.89 -16.25 8.26
N LEU A 177 17.70 -17.51 8.63
CA LEU A 177 18.71 -18.56 8.56
C LEU A 177 18.28 -19.55 7.48
N GLN A 178 19.24 -20.02 6.68
CA GLN A 178 19.05 -21.08 5.68
C GLN A 178 19.97 -22.25 6.02
#